data_AF-A0A817HAL7-F1
#
_entry.id   AF-A0A817HAL7-F1
#
_cell.length_a   1.000
_cell.length_b   1.000
_cell.length_c   1.000
_cell.angle_alpha   90.00
_cell.angle_beta   90.00
_cell.angle_gamma   90.00
#
_symmetry.space_group_name_H-M   'P 1'
#
loop_
_entity.id
_entity.type
_entity.pdbx_description
1 polymer ?
#
loop_
_entity_poly.entity_id
_entity_poly.type
_entity_poly.pdbx_seq_one_letter_code
_entity_poly.pdbx_strand_id
1 'polypeptide(L)'
;MPCLQRLAVDICTEDVGLVTGQNFIRILSSSVIEIHLFIIYYFTKSHIEVNTLLSTWPTHIQITCLLNELNEYAVIHTIPCDLSLVMIPAKIANCMLAVTFQSTQSIVLHLPQLKRLHVKGICEIFHLVQAAPNLECLRINFNCLNVVLEDKSTCELLQKRIVDLEINRFQEIDSIQLDVIARKFNHLRDFSLSLESPTVFVDSLILKVLSLWKDKNLRGLYIRGLLTDEMNKNLRQWFINQSHLRQEDAFVVEYRTNWISMWLQ
;
A
#
# COMPACT_ATOMS: atom_id res chain seq x y z
N MET A 1 9.91 -15.18 -33.02
CA MET A 1 9.36 -14.23 -32.04
C MET A 1 9.36 -14.91 -30.68
N PRO A 2 9.87 -14.29 -29.61
CA PRO A 2 9.82 -14.92 -28.29
C PRO A 2 8.36 -15.13 -27.88
N CYS A 3 8.02 -16.38 -27.59
CA CYS A 3 6.69 -16.76 -27.13
C CYS A 3 6.45 -16.13 -25.75
N LEU A 4 5.43 -15.29 -25.61
CA LEU A 4 5.07 -14.69 -24.32
C LEU A 4 4.55 -15.79 -23.41
N GLN A 5 5.36 -16.19 -22.42
CA GLN A 5 5.03 -17.28 -21.48
C GLN A 5 4.33 -16.79 -20.21
N ARG A 6 4.64 -15.57 -19.77
CA ARG A 6 4.08 -14.96 -18.56
C ARG A 6 3.41 -13.64 -18.92
N LEU A 7 2.22 -13.40 -18.37
CA LEU A 7 1.48 -12.18 -18.58
C LEU A 7 1.06 -11.59 -17.24
N ALA A 8 1.49 -10.36 -16.95
CA ALA A 8 0.99 -9.58 -15.82
C ALA A 8 0.08 -8.47 -16.33
N VAL A 9 -1.11 -8.34 -15.74
CA VAL A 9 -2.16 -7.42 -16.17
C VAL A 9 -2.68 -6.65 -14.97
N ASP A 10 -2.53 -5.32 -15.02
CA ASP A 10 -3.09 -4.37 -14.06
C ASP A 10 -4.05 -3.45 -14.83
N ILE A 11 -5.36 -3.60 -14.59
CA ILE A 11 -6.40 -2.92 -15.37
C ILE A 11 -7.48 -2.36 -14.45
N CYS A 12 -7.92 -1.14 -14.75
CA CYS A 12 -9.17 -0.55 -14.24
C CYS A 12 -10.16 -0.45 -15.41
N THR A 13 -11.36 -1.00 -15.29
CA THR A 13 -12.31 -1.05 -16.41
C THR A 13 -13.77 -1.04 -15.96
N GLU A 14 -14.67 -0.64 -16.87
CA GLU A 14 -16.13 -0.80 -16.79
C GLU A 14 -16.64 -1.88 -17.79
N ASP A 15 -15.73 -2.48 -18.56
CA ASP A 15 -16.06 -3.47 -19.59
C ASP A 15 -16.19 -4.87 -18.97
N VAL A 16 -17.43 -5.38 -18.92
CA VAL A 16 -17.75 -6.74 -18.46
C VAL A 16 -17.07 -7.83 -19.29
N GLY A 17 -16.78 -7.55 -20.57
CA GLY A 17 -16.08 -8.46 -21.47
C GLY A 17 -14.64 -8.73 -21.03
N LEU A 18 -13.96 -7.75 -20.43
CA LEU A 18 -12.58 -7.91 -19.98
C LEU A 18 -12.44 -8.62 -18.63
N VAL A 19 -13.51 -8.72 -17.86
CA VAL A 19 -13.52 -9.32 -16.51
C VAL A 19 -14.12 -10.72 -16.49
N THR A 20 -14.77 -11.12 -17.58
CA THR A 20 -15.25 -12.48 -17.79
C THR A 20 -14.12 -13.36 -18.32
N GLY A 21 -13.78 -14.42 -17.58
CA GLY A 21 -12.60 -15.24 -17.85
C GLY A 21 -12.57 -15.85 -19.25
N GLN A 22 -13.72 -16.27 -19.79
CA GLN A 22 -13.82 -16.81 -21.14
C GLN A 22 -13.40 -15.81 -22.24
N ASN A 23 -13.84 -14.56 -22.13
CA ASN A 23 -13.51 -13.51 -23.10
C ASN A 23 -12.06 -13.06 -22.92
N PHE A 24 -11.62 -12.90 -21.67
CA PHE A 24 -10.24 -12.57 -21.34
C PHE A 24 -9.26 -13.63 -21.87
N ILE A 25 -9.61 -14.91 -21.86
CA ILE A 25 -8.71 -15.98 -22.34
C ILE A 25 -8.72 -16.11 -23.86
N ARG A 26 -9.86 -15.84 -24.51
CA ARG A 26 -9.94 -15.87 -25.98
C ARG A 26 -8.98 -14.87 -26.65
N ILE A 27 -8.63 -13.79 -25.95
CA ILE A 27 -7.68 -12.79 -26.44
C ILE A 27 -6.22 -13.13 -26.09
N LEU A 28 -5.97 -14.15 -25.26
CA LEU A 28 -4.62 -14.55 -24.89
C LEU A 28 -3.97 -15.41 -25.97
N SER A 29 -2.67 -15.21 -26.18
CA SER A 29 -1.87 -16.12 -27.00
C SER A 29 -1.79 -17.49 -26.33
N SER A 30 -1.84 -18.56 -27.14
CA SER A 30 -1.67 -19.94 -26.66
C SER A 30 -0.30 -20.22 -26.04
N SER A 31 0.66 -19.29 -26.19
CA SER A 31 1.97 -19.40 -25.54
C SER A 31 1.98 -19.02 -24.06
N VAL A 32 0.93 -18.34 -23.56
CA VAL A 32 0.86 -17.86 -22.18
C VAL A 32 0.51 -19.04 -21.27
N ILE A 33 1.44 -19.37 -20.36
CA ILE A 33 1.29 -20.48 -19.40
C ILE A 33 1.05 -19.97 -17.97
N GLU A 34 1.32 -18.69 -17.70
CA GLU A 34 1.19 -18.08 -16.38
C GLU A 34 0.62 -16.67 -16.51
N ILE A 35 -0.38 -16.36 -15.68
CA ILE A 35 -1.12 -15.11 -15.71
C ILE A 35 -1.17 -14.54 -14.30
N HIS A 36 -0.80 -13.27 -14.16
CA HIS A 36 -0.97 -12.48 -12.96
C HIS A 36 -1.98 -11.37 -13.24
N LEU A 37 -3.14 -11.45 -12.61
CA LEU A 37 -4.20 -10.48 -12.79
C LEU A 37 -4.37 -9.61 -11.56
N PHE A 38 -4.55 -8.33 -11.81
CA PHE A 38 -5.09 -7.37 -10.87
C PHE A 38 -6.06 -6.46 -11.65
N ILE A 39 -7.36 -6.72 -11.51
CA ILE A 39 -8.38 -6.01 -12.27
C ILE A 39 -9.34 -5.35 -11.29
N ILE A 40 -9.52 -4.04 -11.43
CA ILE A 40 -10.59 -3.28 -10.76
C ILE A 40 -11.72 -3.08 -11.76
N TYR A 41 -12.85 -3.75 -11.51
CA TYR A 41 -14.04 -3.69 -12.36
C TYR A 41 -15.11 -2.79 -11.73
N TYR A 42 -15.36 -1.62 -12.32
CA TYR A 42 -16.45 -0.73 -11.93
C TYR A 42 -17.76 -1.13 -12.61
N PHE A 43 -18.87 -1.19 -11.86
CA PHE A 43 -20.18 -1.55 -12.36
C PHE A 43 -21.22 -0.52 -11.97
N THR A 44 -22.30 -0.39 -12.74
CA THR A 44 -23.40 0.53 -12.43
C THR A 44 -24.66 -0.28 -12.15
N LYS A 45 -25.06 -0.36 -10.87
CA LYS A 45 -26.36 -0.84 -10.35
C LYS A 45 -26.87 -2.25 -10.72
N SER A 46 -26.15 -3.03 -11.51
CA SER A 46 -26.47 -4.45 -11.70
C SER A 46 -25.81 -5.23 -10.57
N HIS A 47 -26.59 -6.05 -9.85
CA HIS A 47 -26.03 -7.02 -8.91
C HIS A 47 -25.05 -7.91 -9.68
N ILE A 48 -23.75 -7.70 -9.50
CA ILE A 48 -22.76 -8.68 -9.91
C ILE A 48 -22.86 -9.82 -8.92
N GLU A 49 -23.36 -10.95 -9.38
CA GLU A 49 -23.18 -12.19 -8.66
C GLU A 49 -21.72 -12.62 -8.79
N VAL A 50 -20.97 -12.50 -7.69
CA VAL A 50 -19.54 -12.87 -7.68
C VAL A 50 -19.32 -14.31 -8.12
N ASN A 51 -20.21 -15.21 -7.72
CA ASN A 51 -20.16 -16.62 -8.13
C ASN A 51 -20.30 -16.77 -9.65
N THR A 52 -21.18 -15.98 -10.27
CA THR A 52 -21.37 -15.98 -11.72
C THR A 52 -20.12 -15.45 -12.42
N LEU A 53 -19.54 -14.35 -11.94
CA LEU A 53 -18.28 -13.82 -12.47
C LEU A 53 -17.13 -14.82 -12.35
N LEU A 54 -16.94 -15.41 -11.17
CA LEU A 54 -15.90 -16.41 -10.91
C LEU A 54 -16.10 -17.69 -11.73
N SER A 55 -17.33 -18.12 -11.96
CA SER A 55 -17.64 -19.29 -12.79
C SER A 55 -17.21 -19.13 -14.25
N THR A 56 -17.01 -17.89 -14.72
CA THR A 56 -16.52 -17.63 -16.09
C THR A 56 -15.01 -17.87 -16.23
N TRP A 57 -14.28 -17.98 -15.12
CA TRP A 57 -12.85 -18.25 -15.13
C TRP A 57 -12.59 -19.76 -15.19
N PRO A 58 -11.60 -20.22 -16.00
CA PRO A 58 -11.23 -21.62 -15.99
C PRO A 58 -10.73 -22.04 -14.63
N THR A 59 -11.06 -23.28 -14.27
CA THR A 59 -10.71 -23.90 -12.99
C THR A 59 -9.21 -24.02 -12.74
N HIS A 60 -8.37 -23.98 -13.79
CA HIS A 60 -6.91 -24.04 -13.66
C HIS A 60 -6.28 -22.67 -13.35
N ILE A 61 -7.02 -21.57 -13.45
CA ILE A 61 -6.56 -20.23 -13.06
C ILE A 61 -7.24 -19.89 -11.74
N GLN A 62 -6.44 -19.81 -10.67
CA GLN A 62 -6.96 -19.44 -9.35
C GLN A 62 -7.26 -17.95 -9.31
N ILE A 63 -8.55 -17.62 -9.23
CA ILE A 63 -9.05 -16.24 -9.19
C ILE A 63 -9.71 -16.00 -7.84
N THR A 64 -9.35 -14.88 -7.24
CA THR A 64 -10.00 -14.31 -6.08
C THR A 64 -10.77 -13.08 -6.52
N CYS A 65 -11.99 -12.92 -6.03
CA CYS A 65 -12.79 -11.74 -6.27
C CYS A 65 -13.20 -11.10 -4.93
N LEU A 66 -12.95 -9.79 -4.81
CA LEU A 66 -13.37 -8.95 -3.70
C LEU A 66 -14.46 -8.00 -4.21
N LEU A 67 -15.71 -8.22 -3.82
CA LEU A 67 -16.84 -7.40 -4.27
C LEU A 67 -17.16 -6.29 -3.28
N ASN A 68 -17.19 -5.04 -3.70
CA ASN A 68 -17.65 -3.96 -2.85
C ASN A 68 -18.88 -3.26 -3.44
N GLU A 69 -20.04 -3.76 -3.04
CA GLU A 69 -21.35 -3.30 -3.49
C GLU A 69 -21.58 -1.80 -3.21
N LEU A 70 -21.15 -1.32 -2.04
CA LEU A 70 -21.37 0.08 -1.62
C LEU A 70 -20.77 1.12 -2.56
N ASN A 71 -19.69 0.78 -3.27
CA ASN A 71 -19.07 1.70 -4.21
C ASN A 71 -18.99 1.13 -5.62
N GLU A 72 -19.79 0.09 -5.89
CA GLU A 72 -20.01 -0.49 -7.20
C GLU A 72 -18.74 -0.86 -7.97
N TYR A 73 -17.82 -1.60 -7.33
CA TYR A 73 -16.73 -2.25 -8.07
C TYR A 73 -16.31 -3.58 -7.43
N ALA A 74 -15.64 -4.42 -8.22
CA ALA A 74 -15.05 -5.69 -7.81
C ALA A 74 -13.55 -5.70 -8.11
N VAL A 75 -12.74 -6.29 -7.22
CA VAL A 75 -11.32 -6.56 -7.51
C VAL A 75 -11.18 -8.03 -7.84
N ILE A 76 -10.72 -8.32 -9.04
CA ILE A 76 -10.46 -9.67 -9.53
C ILE A 76 -8.97 -9.82 -9.64
N HIS A 77 -8.40 -10.77 -8.92
CA HIS A 77 -6.97 -11.01 -8.98
C HIS A 77 -6.65 -12.49 -8.98
N THR A 78 -5.56 -12.87 -9.64
CA THR A 78 -4.97 -14.19 -9.41
C THR A 78 -4.27 -14.17 -8.06
N ILE A 79 -4.09 -15.32 -7.42
CA ILE A 79 -3.10 -15.48 -6.34
C ILE A 79 -1.83 -16.00 -6.99
N PRO A 80 -0.81 -15.16 -7.26
CA PRO A 80 0.47 -15.68 -7.70
C PRO A 80 1.17 -16.32 -6.51
N CYS A 81 1.78 -17.47 -6.74
CA CYS A 81 2.66 -18.11 -5.75
C CYS A 81 3.83 -17.22 -5.32
N ASP A 82 4.16 -16.18 -6.11
CA ASP A 82 5.41 -15.41 -6.02
C ASP A 82 5.23 -13.88 -5.81
N LEU A 83 4.04 -13.37 -5.41
CA LEU A 83 3.85 -11.91 -5.28
C LEU A 83 4.63 -11.30 -4.11
N SER A 84 5.49 -10.32 -4.43
CA SER A 84 6.17 -9.47 -3.45
C SER A 84 5.40 -8.20 -3.07
N LEU A 85 4.37 -7.82 -3.85
CA LEU A 85 3.60 -6.58 -3.71
C LEU A 85 2.11 -6.81 -3.97
N VAL A 86 1.24 -6.35 -3.07
CA VAL A 86 -0.22 -6.31 -3.26
C VAL A 86 -0.71 -4.87 -3.11
N MET A 87 -1.54 -4.41 -4.06
CA MET A 87 -2.27 -3.14 -3.96
C MET A 87 -3.73 -3.42 -3.59
N ILE A 88 -4.29 -2.68 -2.65
CA ILE A 88 -5.68 -2.82 -2.23
C ILE A 88 -6.35 -1.44 -2.35
N PRO A 89 -7.39 -1.29 -3.18
CA PRO A 89 -8.11 -0.02 -3.28
C PRO A 89 -8.93 0.34 -2.03
N ALA A 90 -9.25 1.64 -1.92
CA ALA A 90 -9.85 2.42 -0.81
C ALA A 90 -11.19 2.01 -0.26
N LYS A 91 -11.83 1.18 -1.03
CA LYS A 91 -13.15 0.68 -0.88
C LYS A 91 -12.83 -0.81 -0.85
N ILE A 92 -13.30 -1.61 0.08
CA ILE A 92 -13.17 -3.09 0.18
C ILE A 92 -13.60 -3.48 1.62
N ALA A 93 -13.83 -2.49 2.48
CA ALA A 93 -14.26 -2.62 3.87
C ALA A 93 -15.54 -3.45 4.13
N ASN A 94 -16.23 -3.98 3.13
CA ASN A 94 -17.36 -4.90 3.29
C ASN A 94 -17.39 -5.99 2.20
N CYS A 95 -16.22 -6.41 1.69
CA CYS A 95 -16.20 -7.41 0.63
C CYS A 95 -16.53 -8.82 1.11
N MET A 96 -17.56 -9.43 0.52
CA MET A 96 -17.65 -10.88 0.48
C MET A 96 -16.50 -11.40 -0.39
N LEU A 97 -15.54 -12.06 0.26
CA LEU A 97 -14.55 -12.89 -0.40
C LEU A 97 -15.26 -14.10 -0.98
N ALA A 98 -15.42 -14.14 -2.30
CA ALA A 98 -15.77 -15.36 -3.00
C ALA A 98 -14.56 -15.84 -3.80
N VAL A 99 -14.32 -17.13 -3.71
CA VAL A 99 -13.20 -17.80 -4.36
C VAL A 99 -13.76 -19.02 -5.06
N THR A 100 -13.39 -19.25 -6.31
CA THR A 100 -13.84 -20.43 -7.05
C THR A 100 -13.08 -21.66 -6.54
N PHE A 101 -13.65 -22.34 -5.54
CA PHE A 101 -13.23 -23.70 -5.15
C PHE A 101 -14.45 -24.56 -4.85
N GLN A 102 -14.47 -25.81 -5.32
CA GLN A 102 -15.47 -26.84 -5.00
C GLN A 102 -15.40 -27.34 -3.54
N SER A 103 -14.93 -26.52 -2.59
CA SER A 103 -14.67 -26.93 -1.21
C SER A 103 -15.12 -25.85 -0.24
N THR A 104 -16.07 -26.20 0.63
CA THR A 104 -16.64 -25.39 1.72
C THR A 104 -15.67 -25.13 2.89
N GLN A 105 -14.37 -25.33 2.70
CA GLN A 105 -13.37 -25.06 3.74
C GLN A 105 -12.85 -23.63 3.58
N SER A 106 -12.95 -22.84 4.66
CA SER A 106 -12.26 -21.56 4.80
C SER A 106 -10.76 -21.78 4.55
N ILE A 107 -10.27 -21.33 3.39
CA ILE A 107 -8.86 -21.44 3.06
C ILE A 107 -8.11 -20.41 3.89
N VAL A 108 -7.19 -20.89 4.71
CA VAL A 108 -6.27 -20.02 5.44
C VAL A 108 -5.36 -19.34 4.40
N LEU A 109 -5.56 -18.03 4.22
CA LEU A 109 -4.72 -17.23 3.34
C LEU A 109 -3.27 -17.27 3.85
N HIS A 110 -2.33 -17.64 2.98
CA HIS A 110 -0.91 -17.69 3.31
C HIS A 110 -0.10 -16.96 2.25
N LEU A 111 0.55 -15.86 2.64
CA LEU A 111 1.28 -14.93 1.77
C LEU A 111 2.72 -14.75 2.25
N PRO A 112 3.54 -15.82 2.33
CA PRO A 112 4.87 -15.76 2.92
C PRO A 112 5.85 -14.90 2.12
N GLN A 113 5.59 -14.65 0.84
CA GLN A 113 6.45 -13.82 -0.02
C GLN A 113 6.05 -12.34 -0.03
N LEU A 114 4.89 -11.98 0.55
CA LEU A 114 4.43 -10.60 0.55
C LEU A 114 5.29 -9.75 1.48
N LYS A 115 6.06 -8.84 0.88
CA LYS A 115 6.94 -7.90 1.59
C LYS A 115 6.39 -6.49 1.63
N ARG A 116 5.59 -6.11 0.63
CA ARG A 116 5.07 -4.75 0.47
C ARG A 116 3.56 -4.76 0.31
N LEU A 117 2.86 -3.94 1.08
CA LEU A 117 1.41 -3.79 1.00
C LEU A 117 1.08 -2.32 0.75
N HIS A 118 0.30 -2.04 -0.28
CA HIS A 118 -0.20 -0.71 -0.57
C HIS A 118 -1.72 -0.67 -0.39
N VAL A 119 -2.18 -0.01 0.65
CA VAL A 119 -3.57 0.21 0.97
C VAL A 119 -3.95 1.63 0.55
N LYS A 120 -4.64 1.75 -0.58
CA LYS A 120 -5.36 2.98 -0.93
C LYS A 120 -6.64 2.94 -0.09
N GLY A 121 -7.06 4.09 0.47
CA GLY A 121 -8.23 4.36 1.34
C GLY A 121 -8.54 3.39 2.49
N ILE A 122 -9.78 3.37 3.00
CA ILE A 122 -10.14 2.87 4.34
C ILE A 122 -10.67 1.44 4.26
N CYS A 123 -9.95 0.49 4.86
CA CYS A 123 -10.38 -0.91 4.96
C CYS A 123 -9.75 -1.64 6.16
N GLU A 124 -10.35 -2.75 6.56
CA GLU A 124 -9.76 -3.70 7.50
C GLU A 124 -8.69 -4.55 6.77
N ILE A 125 -7.50 -4.67 7.36
CA ILE A 125 -6.38 -5.39 6.75
C ILE A 125 -5.86 -6.55 7.61
N PHE A 126 -6.55 -6.88 8.71
CA PHE A 126 -6.09 -7.87 9.68
C PHE A 126 -5.74 -9.22 9.03
N HIS A 127 -6.67 -9.79 8.25
CA HIS A 127 -6.47 -11.10 7.63
C HIS A 127 -5.29 -11.14 6.65
N LEU A 128 -5.03 -10.03 5.96
CA LEU A 128 -3.89 -9.91 5.03
C LEU A 128 -2.57 -9.81 5.79
N VAL A 129 -2.54 -8.99 6.84
CA VAL A 129 -1.36 -8.88 7.71
C VAL A 129 -1.10 -10.22 8.41
N GLN A 130 -2.14 -10.92 8.87
CA GLN A 130 -2.01 -12.24 9.47
C GLN A 130 -1.44 -13.25 8.48
N ALA A 131 -1.92 -13.25 7.23
CA ALA A 131 -1.45 -14.11 6.16
C ALA A 131 -0.02 -13.82 5.70
N ALA A 132 0.48 -12.59 5.88
CA ALA A 132 1.76 -12.11 5.38
C ALA A 132 2.82 -11.94 6.50
N PRO A 133 3.49 -13.02 6.93
CA PRO A 133 4.46 -12.97 8.04
C PRO A 133 5.70 -12.11 7.75
N ASN A 134 6.07 -11.95 6.47
CA ASN A 134 7.26 -11.23 6.03
C ASN A 134 6.97 -9.81 5.50
N LEU A 135 5.78 -9.28 5.81
CA LEU A 135 5.40 -7.93 5.41
C LEU A 135 6.27 -6.89 6.13
N GLU A 136 7.09 -6.16 5.39
CA GLU A 136 8.08 -5.22 5.93
C GLU A 136 7.80 -3.76 5.54
N CYS A 137 7.05 -3.54 4.45
CA CYS A 137 6.73 -2.22 3.91
C CYS A 137 5.21 -2.04 3.82
N LEU A 138 4.70 -0.95 4.40
CA LEU A 138 3.30 -0.58 4.35
C LEU A 138 3.16 0.82 3.79
N ARG A 139 2.47 0.92 2.65
CA ARG A 139 1.98 2.19 2.11
C ARG A 139 0.49 2.28 2.39
N ILE A 140 0.05 3.28 3.14
CA ILE A 140 -1.33 3.35 3.63
C ILE A 140 -1.87 4.77 3.59
N ASN A 141 -3.17 4.92 3.31
CA ASN A 141 -3.85 6.20 3.48
C ASN A 141 -4.03 6.53 4.96
N PHE A 142 -3.83 7.79 5.35
CA PHE A 142 -3.96 8.24 6.75
C PHE A 142 -5.27 7.82 7.42
N ASN A 143 -6.41 7.94 6.74
CA ASN A 143 -7.70 7.57 7.31
C ASN A 143 -7.80 6.07 7.63
N CYS A 144 -7.15 5.23 6.81
CA CYS A 144 -7.07 3.80 7.07
C CYS A 144 -6.10 3.46 8.18
N LEU A 145 -4.98 4.18 8.23
CA LEU A 145 -4.03 4.03 9.32
C LEU A 145 -4.71 4.31 10.65
N ASN A 146 -5.59 5.30 10.75
CA ASN A 146 -6.35 5.58 11.98
C ASN A 146 -7.17 4.37 12.45
N VAL A 147 -7.91 3.73 11.54
CA VAL A 147 -8.66 2.48 11.85
C VAL A 147 -7.72 1.38 12.32
N VAL A 148 -6.57 1.22 11.65
CA VAL A 148 -5.54 0.24 12.00
C VAL A 148 -4.89 0.53 13.35
N LEU A 149 -4.72 1.81 13.72
CA LEU A 149 -4.15 2.21 15.00
C LEU A 149 -5.10 1.92 16.17
N GLU A 150 -6.42 1.93 15.92
CA GLU A 150 -7.48 1.60 16.87
C GLU A 150 -7.66 0.08 17.04
N ASP A 151 -7.50 -0.71 15.97
CA ASP A 151 -7.49 -2.18 16.09
C ASP A 151 -6.17 -2.68 16.69
N LYS A 152 -6.22 -3.04 17.97
CA LYS A 152 -5.07 -3.55 18.73
C LYS A 152 -4.39 -4.74 18.04
N SER A 153 -5.15 -5.66 17.46
CA SER A 153 -4.62 -6.91 16.90
C SER A 153 -3.82 -6.65 15.62
N THR A 154 -4.39 -5.91 14.66
CA THR A 154 -3.66 -5.50 13.45
C THR A 154 -2.47 -4.63 13.80
N CYS A 155 -2.65 -3.68 14.73
CA CYS A 155 -1.59 -2.76 15.11
C CYS A 155 -0.38 -3.48 15.70
N GLU A 156 -0.58 -4.43 16.62
CA GLU A 156 0.51 -5.21 17.23
C GLU A 156 1.30 -6.03 16.20
N LEU A 157 0.63 -6.59 15.19
CA LEU A 157 1.31 -7.33 14.12
C LEU A 157 2.15 -6.40 13.26
N LEU A 158 1.61 -5.24 12.88
CA LEU A 158 2.33 -4.27 12.05
C LEU A 158 3.53 -3.67 12.78
N GLN A 159 3.40 -3.32 14.06
CA GLN A 159 4.51 -2.76 14.86
C GLN A 159 5.73 -3.69 14.93
N LYS A 160 5.50 -5.01 14.91
CA LYS A 160 6.57 -6.01 14.98
C LYS A 160 7.30 -6.21 13.64
N ARG A 161 6.66 -5.88 12.52
CA ARG A 161 7.10 -6.32 11.19
C ARG A 161 7.46 -5.16 10.26
N ILE A 162 6.70 -4.07 10.31
CA ILE A 162 6.88 -2.94 9.42
C ILE A 162 8.14 -2.17 9.82
N VAL A 163 9.06 -2.04 8.85
CA VAL A 163 10.28 -1.23 8.94
C VAL A 163 10.25 -0.06 7.96
N ASP A 164 9.34 -0.08 6.97
CA ASP A 164 9.12 1.00 6.01
C ASP A 164 7.63 1.38 6.00
N LEU A 165 7.32 2.62 6.39
CA LEU A 165 5.97 3.13 6.47
C LEU A 165 5.81 4.38 5.60
N GLU A 166 4.94 4.29 4.59
CA GLU A 166 4.54 5.42 3.77
C GLU A 166 3.07 5.80 4.05
N ILE A 167 2.85 7.01 4.57
CA ILE A 167 1.53 7.55 4.85
C ILE A 167 1.13 8.54 3.78
N ASN A 168 0.01 8.27 3.11
CA ASN A 168 -0.54 9.12 2.07
C ASN A 168 -1.74 9.92 2.60
N ARG A 169 -1.88 11.18 2.13
CA ARG A 169 -2.96 12.12 2.47
C ARG A 169 -3.08 12.39 3.97
N PHE A 170 -1.94 12.67 4.60
CA PHE A 170 -1.91 13.09 6.00
C PHE A 170 -2.58 14.46 6.14
N GLN A 171 -3.52 14.58 7.09
CA GLN A 171 -4.45 15.71 7.13
C GLN A 171 -3.91 16.91 7.91
N GLU A 172 -3.16 16.69 9.00
CA GLU A 172 -2.78 17.79 9.92
C GLU A 172 -1.34 17.65 10.45
N ILE A 173 -0.55 18.71 10.25
CA ILE A 173 0.87 18.80 10.61
C ILE A 173 1.12 18.61 12.11
N ASP A 174 0.28 19.19 12.96
CA ASP A 174 0.45 19.17 14.43
C ASP A 174 -0.32 18.02 15.11
N SER A 175 -0.79 17.04 14.34
CA SER A 175 -1.67 16.01 14.88
C SER A 175 -1.03 15.18 15.99
N ILE A 176 -1.79 14.98 17.08
CA ILE A 176 -1.54 13.99 18.14
C ILE A 176 -1.31 12.59 17.54
N GLN A 177 -1.88 12.36 16.35
CA GLN A 177 -1.73 11.15 15.54
C GLN A 177 -0.27 10.85 15.21
N LEU A 178 0.55 11.86 14.89
CA LEU A 178 1.98 11.62 14.60
C LEU A 178 2.71 11.09 15.84
N ASP A 179 2.37 11.59 17.04
CA ASP A 179 2.93 11.10 18.30
C ASP A 179 2.48 9.66 18.61
N VAL A 180 1.25 9.31 18.23
CA VAL A 180 0.73 7.93 18.33
C VAL A 180 1.46 7.00 17.37
N ILE A 181 1.64 7.40 16.10
CA ILE A 181 2.37 6.64 15.08
C ILE A 181 3.81 6.44 15.55
N ALA A 182 4.47 7.50 15.99
CA ALA A 182 5.84 7.44 16.49
C ALA A 182 5.99 6.43 17.61
N ARG A 183 5.10 6.46 18.62
CA ARG A 183 5.18 5.54 19.78
C ARG A 183 4.92 4.08 19.42
N LYS A 184 4.05 3.82 18.46
CA LYS A 184 3.71 2.45 18.02
C LYS A 184 4.81 1.89 17.12
N PHE A 185 5.30 2.66 16.16
CA PHE A 185 6.26 2.19 15.16
C PHE A 185 7.70 2.59 15.49
N ASN A 186 8.27 1.99 16.55
CA ASN A 186 9.62 2.32 17.04
C ASN A 186 10.77 1.72 16.20
N HIS A 187 10.49 0.76 15.32
CA HIS A 187 11.49 0.04 14.53
C HIS A 187 11.56 0.48 13.07
N LEU A 188 10.92 1.58 12.70
CA LEU A 188 10.98 2.12 11.35
C LEU A 188 12.42 2.50 10.99
N ARG A 189 12.85 2.03 9.83
CA ARG A 189 14.06 2.44 9.13
C ARG A 189 13.73 3.54 8.12
N ASP A 190 12.59 3.43 7.46
CA ASP A 190 12.16 4.39 6.46
C ASP A 190 10.76 4.90 6.80
N PHE A 191 10.60 6.22 6.75
CA PHE A 191 9.34 6.89 7.01
C PHE A 191 9.05 7.91 5.92
N SER A 192 7.90 7.76 5.29
CA SER A 192 7.44 8.66 4.24
C SER A 192 6.06 9.21 4.56
N LEU A 193 5.86 10.51 4.32
CA LEU A 193 4.62 11.20 4.63
C LEU A 193 4.29 12.20 3.51
N SER A 194 3.13 12.01 2.88
CA SER A 194 2.56 12.97 1.94
C SER A 194 1.33 13.62 2.55
N LEU A 195 1.35 14.94 2.69
CA LEU A 195 0.18 15.72 3.07
C LEU A 195 -0.94 15.61 2.02
N GLU A 196 -2.19 15.80 2.45
CA GLU A 196 -3.34 15.89 1.55
C GLU A 196 -3.23 17.12 0.62
N SER A 197 -2.77 18.26 1.17
CA SER A 197 -2.47 19.46 0.40
C SER A 197 -0.95 19.65 0.25
N PRO A 198 -0.37 19.45 -0.95
CA PRO A 198 1.07 19.56 -1.17
C PRO A 198 1.57 21.02 -1.21
N THR A 199 0.68 22.00 -1.06
CA THR A 199 1.01 23.44 -1.09
C THR A 199 1.31 24.02 0.30
N VAL A 200 1.35 23.18 1.33
CA VAL A 200 1.60 23.62 2.71
C VAL A 200 3.10 23.57 2.99
N PHE A 201 3.61 24.57 3.71
CA PHE A 201 4.98 24.56 4.22
C PHE A 201 5.13 23.49 5.30
N VAL A 202 6.14 22.63 5.17
CA VAL A 202 6.31 21.44 6.01
C VAL A 202 7.45 21.53 7.02
N ASP A 203 8.08 22.69 7.17
CA ASP A 203 9.20 22.94 8.06
C ASP A 203 8.91 22.45 9.50
N SER A 204 7.76 22.83 10.06
CA SER A 204 7.32 22.40 11.40
C SER A 204 7.04 20.89 11.48
N LEU A 205 6.49 20.30 10.41
CA LEU A 205 6.27 18.86 10.33
C LEU A 205 7.59 18.10 10.36
N ILE A 206 8.58 18.56 9.60
CA ILE A 206 9.92 17.97 9.55
C ILE A 206 10.56 18.05 10.94
N LEU A 207 10.49 19.20 11.61
CA LEU A 207 10.97 19.34 12.99
C LEU A 207 10.28 18.36 13.94
N LYS A 208 8.95 18.24 13.86
CA LYS A 208 8.18 17.30 14.68
C LYS A 208 8.63 15.86 14.43
N VAL A 209 8.78 15.44 13.18
CA VAL A 209 9.25 14.08 12.86
C VAL A 209 10.68 13.86 13.35
N LEU A 210 11.61 14.80 13.12
CA LEU A 210 12.99 14.69 13.58
C LEU A 210 13.07 14.57 15.10
N SER A 211 12.27 15.33 15.85
CA SER A 211 12.20 15.23 17.31
C SER A 211 11.66 13.88 17.79
N LEU A 212 10.58 13.38 17.17
CA LEU A 212 9.92 12.13 17.54
C LEU A 212 10.71 10.86 17.20
N TRP A 213 11.66 10.98 16.26
CA TRP A 213 12.55 9.89 15.83
C TRP A 213 14.03 10.14 16.18
N LYS A 214 14.34 11.12 17.03
CA LYS A 214 15.72 11.46 17.40
C LYS A 214 16.51 10.27 17.93
N ASP A 215 15.89 9.44 18.77
CA ASP A 215 16.53 8.28 19.41
C ASP A 215 16.16 6.95 18.72
N LYS A 216 15.68 7.00 17.48
CA LYS A 216 15.26 5.84 16.70
C LYS A 216 16.20 5.62 15.52
N ASN A 217 16.25 4.38 15.03
CA ASN A 217 17.10 3.97 13.90
C ASN A 217 16.50 4.36 12.53
N LEU A 218 16.06 5.62 12.40
CA LEU A 218 15.55 6.13 11.14
C LEU A 218 16.72 6.37 10.18
N ARG A 219 16.71 5.67 9.05
CA ARG A 219 17.68 5.79 7.97
C ARG A 219 17.18 6.68 6.84
N GLY A 220 15.87 6.73 6.63
CA GLY A 220 15.25 7.50 5.55
C GLY A 220 14.01 8.27 6.03
N LEU A 221 13.94 9.54 5.64
CA LEU A 221 12.79 10.42 5.86
C LEU A 221 12.39 11.09 4.56
N TYR A 222 11.13 10.93 4.16
CA TYR A 222 10.60 11.49 2.92
C TYR A 222 9.31 12.26 3.22
N ILE A 223 9.29 13.57 3.02
CA ILE A 223 8.12 14.40 3.30
C ILE A 223 7.75 15.19 2.06
N ARG A 224 6.48 15.11 1.64
CA ARG A 224 5.97 15.89 0.52
C ARG A 224 5.32 17.20 1.01
N GLY A 225 5.85 18.33 0.54
CA GLY A 225 5.33 19.67 0.83
C GLY A 225 6.25 20.77 0.31
N LEU A 226 5.93 22.03 0.64
CA LEU A 226 6.76 23.18 0.31
C LEU A 226 7.75 23.48 1.44
N LEU A 227 8.89 24.09 1.09
CA LEU A 227 9.89 24.57 2.04
C LEU A 227 9.94 26.08 2.05
N THR A 228 10.19 26.68 3.22
CA THR A 228 10.54 28.10 3.28
C THR A 228 11.86 28.36 2.54
N ASP A 229 12.04 29.60 2.07
CA ASP A 229 13.29 30.01 1.40
C ASP A 229 14.52 29.83 2.30
N GLU A 230 14.34 30.00 3.61
CA GLU A 230 15.40 29.81 4.60
C GLU A 230 15.90 28.36 4.60
N MET A 231 14.98 27.40 4.71
CA MET A 231 15.31 25.98 4.72
C MET A 231 15.86 25.54 3.36
N ASN A 232 15.28 26.01 2.26
CA ASN A 232 15.68 25.60 0.91
C ASN A 232 17.11 26.05 0.53
N LYS A 233 17.56 27.22 1.02
CA LYS A 233 18.90 27.74 0.72
C LYS A 233 20.04 26.91 1.30
N ASN A 234 19.83 26.27 2.45
CA ASN A 234 20.89 25.51 3.12
C ASN A 234 20.34 24.24 3.79
N LEU A 235 19.67 23.41 2.99
CA LEU A 235 18.90 22.27 3.45
C LEU A 235 19.71 21.30 4.32
N ARG A 236 20.92 20.95 3.90
CA ARG A 236 21.80 20.06 4.67
C ARG A 236 22.16 20.66 6.04
N GLN A 237 22.59 21.92 6.07
CA GLN A 237 22.96 22.57 7.33
C GLN A 237 21.75 22.74 8.25
N TRP A 238 20.57 23.02 7.68
CA TRP A 238 19.34 23.09 8.45
C TRP A 238 19.05 21.75 9.14
N PHE A 239 19.18 20.62 8.44
CA PHE A 239 19.01 19.29 9.05
C PHE A 239 20.03 19.01 10.16
N ILE A 240 21.29 19.40 9.98
CA ILE A 240 22.34 19.29 11.02
C ILE A 240 21.93 20.09 12.26
N ASN A 241 21.46 21.33 12.07
CA ASN A 241 21.09 22.22 13.17
C ASN A 241 19.87 21.74 13.96
N GLN A 242 18.99 20.95 13.34
CA GLN A 242 17.69 20.57 13.89
C GLN A 242 17.57 19.09 14.26
N SER A 243 18.63 18.30 14.10
CA SER A 243 18.63 16.85 14.37
C SER A 243 19.86 16.42 15.17
N HIS A 244 20.05 15.10 15.31
CA HIS A 244 21.27 14.53 15.89
C HIS A 244 22.40 14.35 14.86
N LEU A 245 22.13 14.62 13.58
CA LEU A 245 23.09 14.47 12.49
C LEU A 245 24.21 15.50 12.60
N ARG A 246 25.40 15.09 12.21
CA ARG A 246 26.63 15.89 12.23
C ARG A 246 27.15 16.12 10.83
N GLN A 247 28.09 17.06 10.71
CA GLN A 247 28.64 17.44 9.41
C GLN A 247 29.41 16.30 8.75
N GLU A 248 30.08 15.48 9.57
CA GLU A 248 30.82 14.27 9.19
C GLU A 248 29.94 13.06 8.85
N ASP A 249 28.64 13.08 9.17
CA ASP A 249 27.77 11.95 8.91
C ASP A 249 27.54 11.77 7.41
N ALA A 250 27.63 10.52 6.95
CA ALA A 250 27.36 10.13 5.58
C ALA A 250 25.84 10.07 5.38
N PHE A 251 25.24 11.21 5.02
CA PHE A 251 23.82 11.32 4.68
C PHE A 251 23.64 12.25 3.50
N VAL A 252 22.48 12.20 2.86
CA VAL A 252 22.09 13.06 1.76
C VAL A 252 20.78 13.74 2.13
N VAL A 253 20.63 15.00 1.72
CA VAL A 253 19.33 15.68 1.76
C VAL A 253 19.08 16.34 0.42
N GLU A 254 17.90 16.11 -0.14
CA GLU A 254 17.48 16.63 -1.42
C GLU A 254 16.06 17.20 -1.34
N TYR A 255 15.82 18.26 -2.11
CA TYR A 255 14.49 18.79 -2.34
C TYR A 255 14.18 18.80 -3.84
N ARG A 256 13.25 17.94 -4.26
CA ARG A 256 12.88 17.81 -5.68
C ARG A 256 11.39 17.53 -5.81
N THR A 257 10.71 18.22 -6.72
CA THR A 257 9.27 17.99 -7.00
C THR A 257 8.39 18.02 -5.75
N ASN A 258 8.68 18.97 -4.84
CA ASN A 258 8.04 19.13 -3.54
C ASN A 258 8.23 17.93 -2.60
N TRP A 259 9.27 17.12 -2.79
CA TRP A 259 9.69 16.08 -1.85
C TRP A 259 10.99 16.50 -1.19
N ILE A 260 10.97 16.59 0.14
CA ILE A 260 12.16 16.61 0.97
C ILE A 260 12.51 15.16 1.25
N SER A 261 13.73 14.77 0.91
CA SER A 261 14.24 13.42 1.11
C SER A 261 15.54 13.52 1.89
N MET A 262 15.63 12.82 3.01
CA MET A 262 16.85 12.64 3.79
C MET A 262 17.13 11.15 3.92
N TRP A 263 18.35 10.71 3.64
CA TRP A 263 18.75 9.33 3.91
C TRP A 263 20.22 9.19 4.28
N LEU A 264 20.53 8.21 5.13
CA LEU A 264 21.89 7.81 5.46
C LEU A 264 22.51 6.98 4.32
N GLN A 265 23.80 7.15 4.05
CA GLN A 265 24.58 6.40 3.08
C GLN A 265 25.19 5.12 3.66
#